data_AF-A0A3N4GHX3-F1
#
_entry.id   AF-A0A3N4GHX3-F1
#
_cell.length_a   1.000
_cell.length_b   1.000
_cell.length_c   1.000
_cell.angle_alpha   90.00
_cell.angle_beta   90.00
_cell.angle_gamma   90.00
#
_symmetry.space_group_name_H-M   'P 1'
#
loop_
_entity.id
_entity.type
_entity.pdbx_description
1 polymer ?
#
loop_
_entity_poly.entity_id
_entity_poly.type
_entity_poly.pdbx_seq_one_letter_code
_entity_poly.pdbx_strand_id
1 'polypeptide(L)'
;MSKRNRVYVYNTQSSFGCLGLIFGLIILFFLFSFFTRLFLQIFPTLLLIGSIIVLVRSIYYIWLWHKQNNASESGQFIQDEDGVLIPIDEPDYAQLDLLKRRIMLATLGLVFALFLLYYS
;
A
#
# COMPACT_ATOMS: atom_id res chain seq x y z
N MET A 1 -13.82 -31.36 74.13
CA MET A 1 -14.73 -30.96 73.03
C MET A 1 -14.12 -29.76 72.30
N SER A 2 -13.62 -29.95 71.08
CA SER A 2 -13.00 -28.89 70.26
C SER A 2 -14.08 -28.19 69.43
N LYS A 3 -14.31 -26.90 69.68
CA LYS A 3 -15.19 -26.05 68.87
C LYS A 3 -14.43 -25.62 67.61
N ARG A 4 -14.68 -26.27 66.48
CA ARG A 4 -14.20 -25.81 65.17
C ARG A 4 -15.05 -24.62 64.70
N ASN A 5 -14.43 -23.45 64.62
CA ASN A 5 -15.02 -22.27 63.98
C ASN A 5 -15.19 -22.55 62.48
N ARG A 6 -16.43 -22.50 62.00
CA ARG A 6 -16.73 -22.54 60.57
C ARG A 6 -16.60 -21.13 60.03
N VAL A 7 -15.49 -20.86 59.34
CA VAL A 7 -15.30 -19.64 58.57
C VAL A 7 -15.96 -19.88 57.22
N TYR A 8 -17.10 -19.22 56.99
CA TYR A 8 -17.76 -19.22 55.69
C TYR A 8 -17.00 -18.26 54.79
N VAL A 9 -16.19 -18.82 53.89
CA VAL A 9 -15.57 -18.06 52.80
C VAL A 9 -16.68 -17.80 51.79
N TYR A 10 -17.18 -16.56 51.75
CA TYR A 10 -18.08 -16.12 50.68
C TYR A 10 -17.30 -16.14 49.37
N ASN A 11 -17.51 -17.19 48.59
CA ASN A 11 -17.09 -17.21 47.20
C ASN A 11 -18.04 -16.27 46.44
N THR A 12 -17.62 -15.03 46.22
CA THR A 12 -18.26 -14.12 45.27
C THR A 12 -18.03 -14.67 43.87
N GLN A 13 -18.79 -15.70 43.52
CA GLN A 13 -18.85 -16.27 42.19
C GLN A 13 -19.52 -15.24 41.29
N SER A 14 -18.71 -14.34 40.73
CA SER A 14 -19.14 -13.32 39.79
C SER A 14 -19.60 -13.99 38.49
N SER A 15 -20.89 -14.32 38.43
CA SER A 15 -21.58 -14.81 37.23
C SER A 15 -21.49 -13.81 36.07
N PHE A 16 -21.23 -12.53 36.37
CA PHE A 16 -21.16 -11.44 35.38
C PHE A 16 -19.81 -11.30 34.66
N GLY A 17 -18.72 -11.80 35.24
CA GLY A 17 -17.38 -11.65 34.63
C GLY A 17 -17.24 -12.41 33.30
N CYS A 18 -17.81 -13.62 33.23
CA CYS A 18 -17.74 -14.44 32.02
C CYS A 18 -18.71 -13.93 30.93
N LEU A 19 -19.91 -13.49 31.31
CA LEU A 19 -20.88 -12.90 30.38
C LEU A 19 -20.39 -11.58 29.78
N GLY A 20 -19.75 -10.72 30.59
CA GLY A 20 -19.13 -9.49 30.11
C GLY A 20 -17.98 -9.73 29.14
N LEU A 21 -17.16 -10.75 29.38
CA LEU A 21 -16.09 -11.17 28.46
C LEU A 21 -16.64 -11.71 27.14
N ILE A 22 -17.68 -12.54 27.18
CA ILE A 22 -18.35 -13.06 25.97
C ILE A 22 -18.94 -11.90 25.15
N PHE A 23 -19.63 -10.96 25.80
CA PHE A 23 -20.15 -9.77 25.12
C PHE A 23 -19.03 -8.92 24.52
N GLY A 24 -17.93 -8.71 25.25
CA GLY A 24 -16.76 -7.97 24.77
C GLY A 24 -16.14 -8.62 23.53
N LEU A 25 -15.99 -9.95 23.52
CA LEU A 25 -15.47 -10.70 22.38
C LEU A 25 -16.41 -10.64 21.17
N ILE A 26 -17.71 -10.73 21.38
CA ILE A 26 -18.71 -10.59 20.31
C ILE A 26 -18.61 -9.21 19.65
N ILE A 27 -18.55 -8.14 20.45
CA ILE A 27 -18.42 -6.77 19.94
C ILE A 27 -17.11 -6.61 19.16
N LEU A 28 -16.00 -7.10 19.69
CA LEU A 28 -14.69 -7.07 19.02
C LEU A 28 -14.74 -7.79 17.67
N PHE A 29 -15.37 -8.97 17.62
CA PHE A 29 -15.54 -9.74 16.39
C PHE A 29 -16.36 -8.98 15.34
N PHE A 30 -17.49 -8.37 15.74
CA PHE A 30 -18.28 -7.54 14.84
C PHE A 30 -17.49 -6.34 14.31
N LEU A 31 -16.75 -5.65 15.18
CA LEU A 31 -15.91 -4.52 14.80
C LEU A 31 -14.84 -4.95 13.79
N PHE A 32 -14.15 -6.05 14.07
CA PHE A 32 -13.13 -6.61 13.19
C PHE A 32 -13.71 -7.03 11.83
N SER A 33 -14.86 -7.71 11.83
CA SER A 33 -15.55 -8.10 10.60
C SER A 33 -16.01 -6.89 9.80
N PHE A 34 -16.46 -5.82 10.45
CA PHE A 34 -16.88 -4.59 9.79
C PHE A 34 -15.70 -3.92 9.07
N PHE A 35 -14.58 -3.72 9.76
CA PHE A 35 -13.38 -3.14 9.15
C PHE A 35 -12.81 -4.01 8.04
N THR A 36 -12.86 -5.34 8.18
CA THR A 36 -12.36 -6.26 7.15
C THR A 36 -13.18 -6.16 5.87
N ARG A 37 -14.51 -6.11 5.96
CA ARG A 37 -15.38 -5.92 4.79
C ARG A 37 -15.15 -4.56 4.13
N LEU A 38 -15.04 -3.50 4.94
CA LEU A 38 -14.80 -2.15 4.46
C LEU A 38 -13.43 -2.05 3.75
N PHE A 39 -12.39 -2.69 4.30
CA PHE A 39 -11.08 -2.76 3.66
C PHE A 39 -11.12 -3.51 2.34
N LEU A 40 -11.77 -4.68 2.27
CA LEU A 40 -11.90 -5.47 1.04
C LEU A 40 -12.62 -4.69 -0.08
N GLN A 41 -13.51 -3.77 0.25
CA GLN A 41 -14.22 -2.94 -0.72
C GLN A 41 -13.38 -1.75 -1.22
N ILE A 42 -12.63 -1.10 -0.32
CA ILE A 42 -11.86 0.11 -0.64
C ILE A 42 -10.50 -0.24 -1.26
N PHE A 43 -9.87 -1.32 -0.80
CA PHE A 43 -8.53 -1.73 -1.20
C PHE A 43 -8.36 -1.91 -2.72
N PRO A 44 -9.25 -2.61 -3.45
CA PRO A 44 -9.13 -2.79 -4.89
C PRO A 44 -9.16 -1.45 -5.64
N THR A 45 -10.01 -0.51 -5.18
CA THR A 45 -10.13 0.83 -5.75
C THR A 45 -8.86 1.65 -5.52
N LEU A 46 -8.32 1.64 -4.30
CA LEU A 46 -7.05 2.32 -4.00
C LEU A 46 -5.88 1.73 -4.78
N LEU A 47 -5.83 0.40 -4.91
CA LEU A 47 -4.79 -0.29 -5.66
C LEU A 47 -4.88 0.02 -7.16
N LEU A 48 -6.09 0.16 -7.71
CA LEU A 48 -6.33 0.59 -9.09
C LEU A 48 -5.81 2.01 -9.32
N ILE A 49 -6.21 2.96 -8.47
CA ILE A 49 -5.77 4.37 -8.56
C ILE A 49 -4.25 4.46 -8.46
N GLY A 50 -3.66 3.80 -7.47
CA GLY A 50 -2.20 3.78 -7.30
C GLY A 50 -1.47 3.20 -8.51
N SER A 51 -1.98 2.11 -9.08
CA SER A 51 -1.40 1.48 -10.27
C SER A 51 -1.45 2.41 -11.50
N ILE A 52 -2.56 3.11 -11.71
CA ILE A 52 -2.71 4.09 -12.81
C ILE A 52 -1.72 5.25 -12.64
N ILE A 53 -1.59 5.82 -11.43
CA ILE A 53 -0.67 6.93 -11.17
C ILE A 53 0.78 6.51 -11.45
N VAL A 54 1.19 5.33 -10.98
CA VAL A 54 2.54 4.81 -11.22
C VAL A 54 2.78 4.58 -12.72
N LEU A 55 1.79 4.08 -13.45
CA LEU A 55 1.88 3.89 -14.90
C LEU A 55 2.09 5.21 -15.64
N VAL A 56 1.21 6.19 -15.43
CA VAL A 56 1.28 7.50 -16.09
C VAL A 56 2.62 8.16 -15.81
N ARG A 57 3.06 8.16 -14.54
CA ARG A 57 4.33 8.76 -14.15
C ARG A 57 5.53 8.03 -14.78
N SER A 58 5.50 6.70 -14.83
CA SER A 58 6.59 5.92 -15.42
C SER A 58 6.69 6.11 -16.93
N ILE A 59 5.56 6.15 -17.64
CA ILE A 59 5.51 6.43 -19.08
C ILE A 59 6.06 7.83 -19.37
N TYR A 60 5.68 8.83 -18.57
CA TYR A 60 6.21 10.19 -18.71
C TYR A 60 7.74 10.25 -18.59
N TYR A 61 8.33 9.54 -17.62
CA TYR A 61 9.79 9.52 -17.48
C TYR A 61 10.49 8.73 -18.58
N ILE A 62 9.88 7.67 -19.10
CA ILE A 62 10.43 6.97 -20.29
C ILE A 62 10.43 7.91 -21.50
N TRP A 63 9.36 8.68 -21.68
CA TRP A 63 9.31 9.68 -22.75
C TRP A 63 10.39 10.74 -22.59
N LEU A 64 10.62 11.23 -21.36
CA LEU A 64 11.70 12.17 -21.06
C LEU A 64 13.08 11.57 -21.33
N TRP A 65 13.28 10.30 -20.93
CA TRP A 65 14.51 9.55 -21.20
C TRP A 65 14.77 9.44 -22.71
N HIS A 66 13.76 9.10 -23.52
CA HIS A 66 13.90 9.07 -24.97
C HIS A 66 14.23 10.45 -25.56
N LYS A 67 13.59 11.51 -25.05
CA LYS A 67 13.90 12.88 -25.48
C LYS A 67 15.37 13.23 -25.20
N GLN A 68 15.88 12.87 -24.02
CA GLN A 68 17.27 13.10 -23.66
C GLN A 68 18.23 12.25 -24.51
N ASN A 69 17.93 10.97 -24.72
CA ASN A 69 18.74 10.08 -25.55
C ASN A 69 18.90 10.63 -26.97
N ASN A 70 17.79 11.03 -27.61
CA ASN A 70 17.83 11.60 -28.96
C ASN A 70 18.60 12.94 -29.00
N ALA A 71 18.50 13.75 -27.95
CA ALA A 71 19.22 15.02 -27.86
C ALA A 71 20.74 14.79 -27.69
N SER A 72 21.13 13.78 -26.92
CA SER A 72 22.52 13.35 -26.77
C SER A 72 23.08 12.76 -28.08
N GLU A 73 22.35 11.85 -28.74
CA GLU A 73 22.74 11.24 -30.02
C GLU A 73 22.90 12.27 -31.15
N SER A 74 22.10 13.34 -31.14
CA SER A 74 22.20 14.44 -32.11
C SER A 74 23.25 15.49 -31.74
N GLY A 75 23.99 15.29 -30.64
CA GLY A 75 25.05 16.21 -30.20
C GLY A 75 24.52 17.59 -29.82
N GLN A 76 23.31 17.67 -29.25
CA GLN A 76 22.72 18.93 -28.82
C GLN A 76 23.41 19.45 -27.56
N PHE A 77 23.42 20.78 -27.42
CA PHE A 77 24.01 21.49 -26.29
C PHE A 77 22.94 22.28 -25.55
N ILE A 78 23.06 22.37 -24.23
CA ILE A 78 22.27 23.25 -23.38
C ILE A 78 23.17 24.43 -22.99
N GLN A 79 22.61 25.63 -23.00
CA GLN A 79 23.32 26.81 -22.52
C GLN A 79 23.13 26.93 -21.00
N ASP A 80 24.24 26.96 -20.27
CA ASP A 80 24.26 27.19 -18.82
C ASP A 80 24.01 28.67 -18.48
N GLU A 81 23.76 28.98 -17.20
CA GLU A 81 23.47 30.35 -16.72
C GLU A 81 24.60 31.35 -17.04
N ASP A 82 25.85 30.85 -17.11
CA ASP A 82 27.04 31.62 -17.48
C ASP A 82 27.27 31.74 -19.00
N GLY A 83 26.32 31.24 -19.80
CA GLY A 83 26.36 31.29 -21.26
C GLY A 83 27.22 30.21 -21.93
N VAL A 84 27.81 29.29 -21.15
CA VAL A 84 28.62 28.17 -21.64
C VAL A 84 27.73 27.08 -22.22
N LEU A 85 28.10 26.56 -23.41
CA LEU A 85 27.41 25.44 -24.03
C LEU A 85 27.92 24.11 -23.47
N ILE A 86 27.05 23.38 -22.77
CA ILE A 86 27.34 22.06 -22.19
C ILE A 86 26.65 20.99 -23.05
N PRO A 87 27.35 19.92 -23.48
CA PRO A 87 26.74 18.83 -24.22
C PRO A 87 25.70 18.11 -23.36
N ILE A 88 24.62 17.63 -23.99
CA ILE A 88 23.62 16.82 -23.29
C ILE A 88 24.19 15.42 -23.04
N ASP A 89 24.36 15.07 -21.78
CA ASP A 89 24.83 13.75 -21.37
C ASP A 89 23.83 12.64 -21.74
N GLU A 90 24.37 11.47 -22.07
CA GLU A 90 23.59 10.26 -22.29
C GLU A 90 22.78 9.92 -21.04
N PRO A 91 21.49 9.56 -21.18
CA PRO A 91 20.66 9.24 -20.05
C PRO A 91 20.99 7.84 -19.48
N ASP A 92 20.88 7.69 -18.15
CA ASP A 92 21.25 6.45 -17.45
C ASP A 92 20.30 5.29 -17.80
N TYR A 93 20.88 4.19 -18.33
CA TYR A 93 20.15 2.96 -18.66
C TYR A 93 19.65 2.19 -17.42
N ALA A 94 20.30 2.32 -16.27
CA ALA A 94 19.83 1.70 -15.03
C ALA A 94 18.50 2.31 -14.58
N GLN A 95 18.30 3.61 -14.81
CA GLN A 95 17.03 4.29 -14.54
C GLN A 95 15.92 3.81 -15.48
N LEU A 96 16.23 3.56 -16.75
CA LEU A 96 15.29 2.99 -17.71
C LEU A 96 14.82 1.59 -17.28
N ASP A 97 15.72 0.74 -16.82
CA ASP A 97 15.36 -0.60 -16.34
C ASP A 97 14.50 -0.56 -15.07
N LEU A 98 14.77 0.37 -14.16
CA LEU A 98 13.91 0.62 -13.01
C LEU A 98 12.50 1.07 -13.43
N LEU A 99 12.39 1.95 -14.43
CA LEU A 99 11.11 2.42 -14.97
C LEU A 99 10.33 1.27 -15.62
N LYS A 100 10.98 0.41 -16.41
CA LYS A 100 10.37 -0.78 -17.00
C LYS A 100 9.83 -1.74 -15.93
N ARG A 101 10.59 -1.99 -14.87
CA ARG A 101 10.15 -2.82 -13.73
C ARG A 101 8.95 -2.22 -13.01
N ARG A 102 8.92 -0.90 -12.83
CA ARG A 102 7.76 -0.19 -12.23
C ARG A 102 6.51 -0.33 -13.09
N ILE A 103 6.63 -0.23 -14.41
CA ILE A 103 5.52 -0.47 -15.33
C ILE A 103 5.02 -1.91 -15.24
N MET A 104 5.93 -2.89 -15.20
CA MET A 104 5.54 -4.29 -15.03
C MET A 104 4.79 -4.52 -13.71
N LEU A 105 5.29 -3.96 -12.59
CA LEU A 105 4.61 -4.06 -11.30
C LEU A 105 3.25 -3.34 -11.30
N ALA A 106 3.16 -2.17 -11.91
CA ALA A 106 1.92 -1.41 -11.96
C ALA A 106 0.88 -2.06 -12.89
N THR A 107 1.29 -2.70 -13.99
CA THR A 107 0.38 -3.49 -14.83
C THR A 107 -0.12 -4.74 -14.10
N LEU A 108 0.74 -5.45 -13.38
CA LEU A 108 0.33 -6.58 -12.52
C LEU A 108 -0.63 -6.11 -11.41
N GLY A 109 -0.34 -4.97 -10.78
CA GLY A 109 -1.22 -4.33 -9.81
C GLY A 109 -2.58 -4.00 -10.42
N LEU A 110 -2.61 -3.45 -11.63
CA LEU A 110 -3.85 -3.12 -12.33
C LEU A 110 -4.69 -4.37 -12.64
N VAL A 111 -4.08 -5.44 -13.14
CA VAL A 111 -4.75 -6.73 -13.37
C VAL A 111 -5.30 -7.29 -12.05
N PHE A 112 -4.51 -7.23 -10.98
CA PHE A 112 -4.94 -7.71 -9.67
C PHE A 112 -6.08 -6.86 -9.08
N ALA A 113 -6.05 -5.53 -9.22
CA ALA A 113 -7.14 -4.66 -8.82
C ALA A 113 -8.43 -4.97 -9.58
N LEU A 114 -8.35 -5.12 -10.91
CA LEU A 114 -9.52 -5.46 -11.73
C LEU A 114 -10.08 -6.84 -11.38
N PHE A 115 -9.20 -7.81 -11.13
CA PHE A 115 -9.61 -9.12 -10.64
C PHE A 115 -10.33 -9.00 -9.30
N LEU A 116 -9.76 -8.29 -8.33
CA LEU A 116 -10.40 -8.10 -7.03
C LEU A 116 -11.74 -7.38 -7.14
N LEU A 117 -11.86 -6.35 -7.98
CA LEU A 117 -13.13 -5.64 -8.22
C LEU A 117 -14.20 -6.53 -8.87
N TYR A 118 -13.79 -7.51 -9.67
CA TYR A 118 -14.73 -8.45 -10.28
C TYR A 118 -15.28 -9.47 -9.26
N TYR A 119 -14.48 -9.84 -8.26
CA TYR A 119 -14.84 -10.82 -7.23
C TYR A 119 -15.30 -10.21 -5.89
N SER A 120 -15.18 -8.89 -5.71
CA SER A 120 -15.67 -8.14 -4.53
C SER A 120 -17.13 -7.77 -4.64
#